data_AF-A0A8R7TEV8-F1
#
_entry.id   AF-A0A8R7TEV8-F1
#
_cell.length_a   1.000
_cell.length_b   1.000
_cell.length_c   1.000
_cell.angle_alpha   90.00
_cell.angle_beta   90.00
_cell.angle_gamma   90.00
#
_symmetry.space_group_name_H-M   'P 1'
#
loop_
_entity.id
_entity.type
_entity.pdbx_description
1 polymer ?
#
loop_
_entity_poly.entity_id
_entity_poly.type
_entity_poly.pdbx_seq_one_letter_code
_entity_poly.pdbx_strand_id
1 'polypeptide(L)'
;RTAHPLPPRPCPPPQPLPPPAPPTGFRAVLEVCSPDEFQVTVGRTEGKAFPGEADCLRAVEDCVASAVPFSTTQSQSGHISSVFKLVHYELVLQCLRKLTGVVVQDIPYRTRRAVQNAGTNCGSDKEVDELLMKLPRRLRDALLPFQLEGVKFGLRRQGRCLIADEMGLGKTLQVSTLYFVYNYCADSLYA
;
A
#
# COMPACT_ATOMS: atom_id res chain seq x y z
N ARG A 1 -66.56 29.10 -49.26
CA ARG A 1 -65.34 29.50 -48.52
C ARG A 1 -64.36 28.34 -48.58
N THR A 2 -63.49 28.31 -49.57
CA THR A 2 -62.40 27.34 -49.70
C THR A 2 -61.22 27.84 -48.85
N ALA A 3 -60.82 27.07 -47.84
CA ALA A 3 -59.66 27.37 -47.01
C ALA A 3 -58.39 26.96 -47.77
N HIS A 4 -57.48 27.90 -48.00
CA HIS A 4 -56.17 27.61 -48.56
C HIS A 4 -55.24 27.00 -47.48
N PRO A 5 -54.46 25.96 -47.80
CA PRO A 5 -53.46 25.43 -46.88
C PRO A 5 -52.36 26.46 -46.62
N LEU A 6 -51.97 26.63 -45.36
CA LEU A 6 -50.83 27.46 -44.99
C LEU A 6 -49.51 26.82 -45.47
N PRO A 7 -48.52 27.62 -45.87
CA PRO A 7 -47.24 27.10 -46.32
C PRO A 7 -46.49 26.37 -45.19
N PRO A 8 -45.66 25.35 -45.52
CA PRO A 8 -44.88 24.62 -44.54
C PRO A 8 -43.89 25.54 -43.84
N ARG A 9 -43.73 25.37 -42.52
CA ARG A 9 -42.80 26.16 -41.72
C ARG A 9 -41.36 25.86 -42.15
N PRO A 10 -40.48 26.87 -42.23
CA PRO A 10 -39.06 26.65 -42.47
C PRO A 10 -38.46 25.75 -41.38
N CYS A 11 -37.63 24.78 -41.78
CA CYS A 11 -36.86 23.98 -40.83
C CYS A 11 -35.94 24.89 -40.01
N PRO A 12 -35.84 24.70 -38.69
CA PRO A 12 -34.90 25.46 -37.87
C PRO A 12 -33.46 25.20 -38.36
N PRO A 13 -32.57 26.20 -38.30
CA PRO A 13 -31.18 26.05 -38.71
C PRO A 13 -30.51 24.93 -37.89
N PRO A 14 -29.55 24.19 -38.48
CA PRO A 14 -28.79 23.17 -37.77
C PRO A 14 -28.16 23.79 -36.53
N GLN A 15 -28.45 23.25 -35.35
CA GLN A 15 -27.80 23.69 -34.13
C GLN A 15 -26.30 23.32 -34.20
N PRO A 16 -25.40 24.21 -33.75
CA PRO A 16 -23.98 23.88 -33.65
C PRO A 16 -23.80 22.61 -32.83
N LEU A 17 -23.04 21.65 -33.37
CA LEU A 17 -22.69 20.44 -32.65
C LEU A 17 -22.07 20.82 -31.29
N PRO A 18 -22.51 20.22 -30.17
CA PRO A 18 -21.89 20.48 -28.89
C PRO A 18 -20.39 20.16 -28.94
N PRO A 19 -19.54 20.92 -28.24
CA PRO A 19 -18.11 20.68 -28.22
C PRO A 19 -17.82 19.24 -27.77
N PRO A 20 -16.78 18.58 -28.31
CA PRO A 20 -16.43 17.23 -27.94
C PRO A 20 -16.22 17.15 -26.42
N ALA A 21 -16.84 16.15 -25.78
CA ALA A 21 -16.73 15.96 -24.34
C ALA A 21 -15.25 15.79 -23.96
N PRO A 22 -14.79 16.38 -22.84
CA PRO A 22 -13.42 16.22 -22.39
C PRO A 22 -13.11 14.74 -22.16
N PRO A 23 -11.87 14.30 -22.43
CA PRO A 23 -11.46 12.92 -22.19
C PRO A 23 -11.69 12.57 -20.72
N THR A 24 -12.33 11.42 -20.48
CA THR A 24 -12.56 10.89 -19.13
C THR A 24 -11.34 10.13 -18.64
N GLY A 25 -11.09 10.19 -17.34
CA GLY A 25 -10.02 9.43 -16.72
C GLY A 25 -9.91 9.65 -15.24
N PHE A 26 -9.16 8.75 -14.60
CA PHE A 26 -8.96 8.77 -13.16
C PHE A 26 -7.56 8.26 -12.82
N ARG A 27 -7.19 8.45 -11.57
CA ARG A 27 -5.94 7.99 -10.99
C ARG A 27 -6.23 6.75 -10.16
N ALA A 28 -5.49 5.67 -10.38
CA ALA A 28 -5.51 4.49 -9.52
C ALA A 28 -4.24 4.49 -8.66
N VAL A 29 -4.38 4.47 -7.35
CA VAL A 29 -3.26 4.56 -6.40
C VAL A 29 -3.15 3.25 -5.64
N LEU A 30 -1.99 2.61 -5.73
CA LEU A 30 -1.70 1.38 -5.00
C LEU A 30 -0.96 1.73 -3.71
N GLU A 31 -1.46 1.24 -2.58
CA GLU A 31 -0.89 1.50 -1.26
C GLU A 31 -0.83 0.22 -0.43
N VAL A 32 0.22 0.05 0.37
CA VAL A 32 0.32 -1.08 1.30
C VAL A 32 -0.65 -0.84 2.46
N CYS A 33 -1.50 -1.82 2.76
CA CYS A 33 -2.41 -1.77 3.91
C CYS A 33 -2.10 -2.83 4.97
N SER A 34 -1.39 -3.91 4.61
CA SER A 34 -0.91 -4.94 5.54
C SER A 34 0.42 -5.54 5.07
N PRO A 35 1.08 -6.42 5.86
CA PRO A 35 2.30 -7.13 5.44
C PRO A 35 2.12 -7.98 4.17
N ASP A 36 0.91 -8.45 3.89
CA ASP A 36 0.58 -9.36 2.80
C ASP A 36 -0.53 -8.83 1.88
N GLU A 37 -0.98 -7.59 2.07
CA GLU A 37 -2.05 -6.96 1.31
C GLU A 37 -1.73 -5.52 0.91
N PHE A 38 -2.29 -5.12 -0.22
CA PHE A 38 -2.30 -3.74 -0.68
C PHE A 38 -3.71 -3.37 -1.15
N GLN A 39 -4.01 -2.08 -1.10
CA GLN A 39 -5.29 -1.53 -1.54
C GLN A 39 -5.10 -0.67 -2.79
N VAL A 40 -6.16 -0.60 -3.59
CA VAL A 40 -6.28 0.32 -4.72
C VAL A 40 -7.36 1.35 -4.39
N THR A 41 -6.96 2.61 -4.38
CA THR A 41 -7.88 3.75 -4.27
C THR A 41 -7.97 4.47 -5.61
N VAL A 42 -9.10 5.14 -5.84
CA VAL A 42 -9.32 5.91 -7.07
C VAL A 42 -9.39 7.41 -6.76
N GLY A 43 -8.87 8.23 -7.66
CA GLY A 43 -8.81 9.68 -7.48
C GLY A 43 -8.89 10.43 -8.80
N ARG A 44 -8.94 11.76 -8.70
CA ARG A 44 -8.94 12.64 -9.87
C ARG A 44 -7.57 12.66 -10.55
N THR A 45 -7.56 12.87 -11.86
CA THR A 45 -6.34 13.05 -12.64
C THR A 45 -6.39 14.40 -13.37
N GLU A 46 -5.25 15.06 -13.55
CA GLU A 46 -5.20 16.40 -14.15
C GLU A 46 -5.63 16.36 -15.62
N GLY A 47 -6.41 17.37 -16.03
CA GLY A 47 -6.82 17.56 -17.43
C GLY A 47 -7.87 16.57 -17.96
N LYS A 48 -8.48 15.72 -17.12
CA LYS A 48 -9.54 14.79 -17.53
C LYS A 48 -10.79 14.93 -16.67
N ALA A 49 -11.95 14.67 -17.27
CA ALA A 49 -13.20 14.61 -16.53
C ALA A 49 -13.23 13.35 -15.64
N PHE A 50 -13.53 13.54 -14.35
CA PHE A 50 -13.60 12.45 -13.39
C PHE A 50 -14.98 11.77 -13.45
N PRO A 51 -15.05 10.45 -13.79
CA PRO A 51 -16.32 9.74 -13.93
C PRO A 51 -17.14 9.62 -12.64
N GLY A 52 -16.48 9.71 -11.48
CA GLY A 52 -17.08 9.43 -10.17
C GLY A 52 -16.40 8.24 -9.50
N GLU A 53 -16.32 8.26 -8.17
CA GLU A 53 -15.57 7.26 -7.38
C GLU A 53 -16.12 5.84 -7.60
N ALA A 54 -17.44 5.67 -7.57
CA ALA A 54 -18.08 4.36 -7.74
C ALA A 54 -17.82 3.75 -9.13
N ASP A 55 -17.89 4.54 -10.20
CA ASP A 55 -17.67 4.04 -11.56
C ASP A 55 -16.18 3.75 -11.83
N CYS A 56 -15.28 4.55 -11.26
CA CYS A 56 -13.85 4.29 -11.34
C CYS A 56 -13.47 3.02 -10.58
N LEU A 57 -14.03 2.82 -9.38
CA LEU A 57 -13.78 1.62 -8.59
C LEU A 57 -14.33 0.38 -9.29
N ARG A 58 -15.55 0.44 -9.84
CA ARG A 58 -16.12 -0.66 -10.63
C ARG A 58 -15.24 -1.00 -11.84
N ALA A 59 -14.72 0.01 -12.54
CA ALA A 59 -13.80 -0.23 -13.66
C ALA A 59 -12.49 -0.91 -13.22
N VAL A 60 -11.96 -0.59 -12.03
CA VAL A 60 -10.82 -1.29 -11.44
C VAL A 60 -11.18 -2.75 -11.16
N GLU A 61 -12.29 -2.97 -10.46
CA GLU A 61 -12.78 -4.30 -10.04
C GLU A 61 -13.07 -5.20 -11.25
N ASP A 62 -13.79 -4.72 -12.25
CA ASP A 62 -14.09 -5.46 -13.49
C ASP A 62 -12.81 -5.85 -14.24
N CYS A 63 -11.80 -4.97 -14.23
CA CYS A 63 -10.52 -5.22 -14.90
C CYS A 63 -9.72 -6.36 -14.25
N VAL A 64 -9.85 -6.52 -12.94
CA VAL A 64 -9.06 -7.49 -12.16
C VAL A 64 -9.85 -8.74 -11.75
N ALA A 65 -11.18 -8.71 -11.80
CA ALA A 65 -12.07 -9.77 -11.32
C ALA A 65 -11.83 -11.14 -11.99
N SER A 66 -11.41 -11.15 -13.25
CA SER A 66 -11.09 -12.40 -13.96
C SER A 66 -9.71 -12.96 -13.62
N ALA A 67 -8.83 -12.17 -13.02
CA ALA A 67 -7.43 -12.51 -12.81
C ALA A 67 -7.11 -12.85 -11.36
N VAL A 68 -7.71 -12.14 -10.39
CA VAL A 68 -7.31 -12.21 -8.98
C VAL A 68 -8.51 -12.04 -8.04
N PRO A 69 -8.52 -12.75 -6.89
CA PRO A 69 -9.51 -12.49 -5.84
C PRO A 69 -9.20 -11.16 -5.14
N PHE A 70 -10.25 -10.46 -4.73
CA PHE A 70 -10.16 -9.20 -3.99
C PHE A 70 -11.32 -9.04 -3.02
N SER A 71 -11.17 -8.13 -2.05
CA SER A 71 -12.24 -7.68 -1.15
C SER A 71 -12.40 -6.17 -1.26
N THR A 72 -13.54 -5.65 -0.83
CA THR A 72 -13.79 -4.20 -0.83
C THR A 72 -13.90 -3.75 0.62
N THR A 73 -13.23 -2.65 0.97
CA THR A 73 -13.26 -2.07 2.32
C THR A 73 -13.68 -0.61 2.27
N GLN A 74 -14.24 -0.12 3.36
CA GLN A 74 -14.63 1.27 3.51
C GLN A 74 -13.90 1.87 4.72
N SER A 75 -13.20 2.96 4.47
CA SER A 75 -12.56 3.77 5.51
C SER A 75 -13.59 4.52 6.35
N GLN A 76 -13.19 5.00 7.54
CA GLN A 76 -14.04 5.85 8.38
C GLN A 76 -14.45 7.17 7.70
N SER A 77 -13.64 7.65 6.74
CA SER A 77 -13.95 8.80 5.89
C SER A 77 -14.95 8.50 4.76
N GLY A 78 -15.41 7.26 4.63
CA GLY A 78 -16.35 6.84 3.58
C GLY A 78 -15.70 6.43 2.26
N HIS A 79 -14.39 6.64 2.10
CA HIS A 79 -13.64 6.18 0.92
C HIS A 79 -13.63 4.67 0.81
N ILE A 80 -13.91 4.18 -0.39
CA ILE A 80 -14.00 2.76 -0.72
C ILE A 80 -12.73 2.34 -1.45
N SER A 81 -12.16 1.20 -1.08
CA SER A 81 -10.93 0.66 -1.66
C SER A 81 -11.09 -0.82 -1.99
N SER A 82 -10.49 -1.28 -3.08
CA SER A 82 -10.37 -2.71 -3.38
C SER A 82 -9.03 -3.23 -2.84
N VAL A 83 -9.06 -4.28 -2.03
CA VAL A 83 -7.91 -4.87 -1.33
C VAL A 83 -7.53 -6.20 -1.98
N PHE A 84 -6.22 -6.36 -2.21
CA PHE A 84 -5.62 -7.49 -2.90
C PHE A 84 -4.44 -8.05 -2.12
N LYS A 85 -4.18 -9.35 -2.24
CA LYS A 85 -2.95 -9.95 -1.71
C LYS A 85 -1.72 -9.44 -2.47
N LEU A 86 -0.65 -9.14 -1.75
CA LEU A 86 0.62 -8.61 -2.29
C LEU A 86 1.29 -9.55 -3.29
N VAL A 87 1.00 -10.86 -3.22
CA VAL A 87 1.43 -11.86 -4.22
C VAL A 87 0.86 -11.57 -5.62
N HIS A 88 -0.30 -10.91 -5.70
CA HIS A 88 -0.98 -10.57 -6.94
C HIS A 88 -0.63 -9.18 -7.48
N TYR A 89 0.29 -8.46 -6.82
CA TYR A 89 0.62 -7.07 -7.13
C TYR A 89 0.96 -6.83 -8.61
N GLU A 90 1.84 -7.66 -9.19
CA GLU A 90 2.26 -7.48 -10.58
C GLU A 90 1.11 -7.72 -11.58
N LEU A 91 0.22 -8.68 -11.29
CA LEU A 91 -0.95 -8.97 -12.13
C LEU A 91 -1.94 -7.80 -12.10
N VAL A 92 -2.25 -7.28 -10.91
CA VAL A 92 -3.14 -6.11 -10.74
C VAL A 92 -2.56 -4.90 -11.44
N LEU A 93 -1.27 -4.61 -11.24
CA LEU A 93 -0.59 -3.50 -11.90
C LEU A 93 -0.64 -3.61 -13.43
N GLN A 94 -0.47 -4.83 -13.97
CA GLN A 94 -0.56 -5.08 -15.39
C GLN A 94 -1.99 -4.89 -15.93
N CYS A 95 -3.01 -5.33 -15.20
CA CYS A 95 -4.42 -5.11 -15.57
C CYS A 95 -4.76 -3.62 -15.60
N LEU A 96 -4.42 -2.89 -14.53
CA LEU A 96 -4.69 -1.45 -14.44
C LEU A 96 -4.02 -0.64 -15.55
N ARG A 97 -2.79 -1.01 -15.95
CA ARG A 97 -2.09 -0.35 -17.06
C ARG A 97 -2.72 -0.57 -18.44
N LYS A 98 -3.59 -1.58 -18.60
CA LYS A 98 -4.34 -1.82 -19.85
C LYS A 98 -5.56 -0.92 -19.98
N LEU A 99 -6.05 -0.35 -18.87
CA LEU A 99 -7.21 0.55 -18.89
C LEU A 99 -6.85 1.87 -19.57
N THR A 100 -7.65 2.28 -20.55
CA THR A 100 -7.51 3.58 -21.18
C THR A 100 -7.97 4.68 -20.23
N GLY A 101 -7.25 5.81 -20.22
CA GLY A 101 -7.64 6.94 -19.40
C GLY A 101 -7.16 6.90 -17.94
N VAL A 102 -6.64 5.77 -17.46
CA VAL A 102 -6.17 5.57 -16.08
C VAL A 102 -4.70 5.95 -15.92
N VAL A 103 -4.40 6.74 -14.89
CA VAL A 103 -3.02 7.01 -14.45
C VAL A 103 -2.75 6.19 -13.20
N VAL A 104 -1.83 5.23 -13.31
CA VAL A 104 -1.51 4.32 -12.19
C VAL A 104 -0.33 4.88 -11.39
N GLN A 105 -0.52 5.09 -10.09
CA GLN A 105 0.56 5.31 -9.13
C GLN A 105 0.86 3.99 -8.43
N ASP A 106 2.06 3.47 -8.67
CA ASP A 106 2.52 2.22 -8.09
C ASP A 106 3.14 2.43 -6.69
N ILE A 107 3.25 1.33 -5.93
CA ILE A 107 3.99 1.31 -4.68
C ILE A 107 5.48 1.38 -5.05
N PRO A 108 6.23 2.36 -4.54
CA PRO A 108 7.66 2.47 -4.84
C PRO A 108 8.39 1.16 -4.54
N TYR A 109 9.28 0.74 -5.45
CA TYR A 109 9.97 -0.55 -5.38
C TYR A 109 10.61 -0.82 -4.01
N ARG A 110 11.27 0.19 -3.42
CA ARG A 110 11.91 0.07 -2.10
C ARG A 110 10.90 -0.27 -1.00
N THR A 111 9.75 0.38 -1.01
CA THR A 111 8.66 0.15 -0.04
C THR A 111 8.09 -1.27 -0.22
N ARG A 112 7.74 -1.65 -1.45
CA ARG A 112 7.18 -2.98 -1.73
C ARG A 112 8.14 -4.10 -1.33
N ARG A 113 9.42 -3.96 -1.68
CA ARG A 113 10.47 -4.92 -1.29
C ARG A 113 10.65 -4.98 0.23
N ALA A 114 10.61 -3.84 0.92
CA ALA A 114 10.70 -3.82 2.38
C ALA A 114 9.56 -4.59 3.04
N VAL A 115 8.33 -4.42 2.55
CA VAL A 115 7.12 -5.10 3.07
C VAL A 115 7.16 -6.60 2.79
N GLN A 116 7.50 -7.01 1.57
CA GLN A 116 7.68 -8.43 1.22
C GLN A 116 8.74 -9.11 2.08
N ASN A 117 9.79 -8.38 2.45
CA ASN A 117 10.88 -8.89 3.29
C ASN A 117 10.61 -8.82 4.78
N ALA A 118 9.56 -8.11 5.22
CA ALA A 118 9.22 -7.94 6.63
C ALA A 118 8.61 -9.21 7.24
N GLY A 119 7.96 -10.04 6.42
CA GLY A 119 7.34 -11.30 6.87
C GLY A 119 8.22 -12.55 6.73
N THR A 120 9.32 -12.49 5.98
CA THR A 120 10.08 -13.68 5.55
C THR A 120 11.39 -13.91 6.29
N ASN A 121 11.85 -12.95 7.09
CA ASN A 121 13.14 -13.02 7.78
C ASN A 121 12.95 -12.95 9.29
N CYS A 122 12.33 -13.97 9.87
CA CYS A 122 12.34 -14.19 11.31
C CYS A 122 13.48 -15.15 11.67
N GLY A 123 14.46 -14.67 12.44
CA GLY A 123 15.48 -15.52 13.05
C GLY A 123 14.86 -16.51 14.01
N SER A 124 15.45 -17.71 14.10
CA SER A 124 14.99 -18.75 15.03
C SER A 124 15.32 -18.36 16.48
N ASP A 125 14.58 -18.92 17.44
CA ASP A 125 14.84 -18.65 18.86
C ASP A 125 16.28 -19.04 19.26
N LYS A 126 16.84 -20.10 18.64
CA LYS A 126 18.23 -20.51 18.86
C LYS A 126 19.23 -19.45 18.43
N GLU A 127 19.08 -18.90 17.24
CA GLU A 127 19.96 -17.83 16.72
C GLU A 127 19.88 -16.57 17.60
N VAL A 128 18.67 -16.24 18.06
CA VAL A 128 18.46 -15.10 18.96
C VAL A 128 19.18 -15.32 20.29
N ASP A 129 19.04 -16.50 20.89
CA ASP A 129 19.70 -16.83 22.15
C ASP A 129 21.23 -16.84 22.03
N GLU A 130 21.77 -17.35 20.91
CA GLU A 130 23.21 -17.28 20.61
C GLU A 130 23.71 -15.84 20.52
N LEU A 131 22.97 -14.95 19.85
CA LEU A 131 23.30 -13.52 19.79
C LEU A 131 23.22 -12.84 21.16
N LEU A 132 22.23 -13.19 21.98
CA LEU A 132 22.11 -12.69 23.35
C LEU A 132 23.26 -13.14 24.24
N MET A 133 23.77 -14.36 24.05
CA MET A 133 24.92 -14.87 24.82
C MET A 133 26.21 -14.10 24.56
N LYS A 134 26.36 -13.51 23.37
CA LYS A 134 27.50 -12.65 23.00
C LYS A 134 27.46 -11.27 23.67
N LEU A 135 26.33 -10.87 24.25
CA LEU A 135 26.22 -9.60 24.97
C LEU A 135 27.11 -9.60 26.23
N PRO A 136 27.79 -8.47 26.52
CA PRO A 136 28.47 -8.28 27.79
C PRO A 136 27.52 -8.54 28.96
N ARG A 137 27.98 -9.29 29.97
CA ARG A 137 27.16 -9.68 31.13
C ARG A 137 26.45 -8.47 31.76
N ARG A 138 27.19 -7.37 31.98
CA ARG A 138 26.63 -6.12 32.54
C ARG A 138 25.44 -5.57 31.76
N LEU A 139 25.44 -5.68 30.43
CA LEU A 139 24.35 -5.18 29.59
C LEU A 139 23.15 -6.12 29.63
N ARG A 140 23.40 -7.42 29.57
CA ARG A 140 22.37 -8.47 29.68
C ARG A 140 21.68 -8.45 31.05
N ASP A 141 22.45 -8.29 32.12
CA ASP A 141 21.93 -8.26 33.50
C ASP A 141 21.17 -6.95 33.81
N ALA A 142 21.42 -5.88 33.05
CA ALA A 142 20.72 -4.61 33.19
C ALA A 142 19.33 -4.59 32.54
N LEU A 143 19.04 -5.53 31.64
CA LEU A 143 17.75 -5.60 30.94
C LEU A 143 16.67 -6.18 31.86
N LEU A 144 15.57 -5.45 32.00
CA LEU A 144 14.37 -5.99 32.63
C LEU A 144 13.72 -7.05 31.73
N PRO A 145 12.94 -8.01 32.29
CA PRO A 145 12.36 -9.09 31.50
C PRO A 145 11.56 -8.63 30.26
N PHE A 146 10.76 -7.56 30.39
CA PHE A 146 10.03 -7.01 29.25
C PHE A 146 10.96 -6.37 28.19
N GLN A 147 12.06 -5.76 28.62
CA GLN A 147 13.05 -5.18 27.73
C GLN A 147 13.78 -6.27 26.95
N LEU A 148 14.09 -7.39 27.62
CA LEU A 148 14.70 -8.55 26.97
C LEU A 148 13.78 -9.12 25.89
N GLU A 149 12.47 -9.22 26.13
CA GLU A 149 11.53 -9.65 25.11
C GLU A 149 11.44 -8.68 23.92
N GLY A 150 11.49 -7.36 24.17
CA GLY A 150 11.62 -6.35 23.12
C GLY A 150 12.90 -6.50 22.29
N VAL A 151 14.03 -6.77 22.95
CA VAL A 151 15.31 -7.08 22.27
C VAL A 151 15.19 -8.36 21.44
N LYS A 152 14.68 -9.46 22.00
CA LYS A 152 14.45 -10.71 21.25
C LYS A 152 13.56 -10.49 20.04
N PHE A 153 12.49 -9.71 20.20
CA PHE A 153 11.59 -9.34 19.11
C PHE A 153 12.32 -8.61 17.97
N GLY A 154 13.22 -7.68 18.32
CA GLY A 154 14.08 -6.98 17.37
C GLY A 154 15.13 -7.89 16.74
N LEU A 155 15.75 -8.78 17.51
CA LEU A 155 16.72 -9.75 17.03
C LEU A 155 16.13 -10.71 16.00
N ARG A 156 14.94 -11.26 16.28
CA ARG A 156 14.21 -12.08 15.29
C ARG A 156 14.02 -11.34 13.97
N ARG A 157 13.86 -10.01 13.98
CA ARG A 157 13.59 -9.21 12.78
C ARG A 157 14.81 -8.50 12.21
N GLN A 158 16.01 -8.95 12.56
CA GLN A 158 17.26 -8.33 12.07
C GLN A 158 17.32 -6.82 12.42
N GLY A 159 16.79 -6.43 13.59
CA GLY A 159 16.75 -5.06 14.08
C GLY A 159 15.62 -4.21 13.50
N ARG A 160 14.84 -4.76 12.56
CA ARG A 160 13.70 -4.08 11.94
C ARG A 160 12.45 -4.20 12.83
N CYS A 161 12.42 -3.42 13.90
CA CYS A 161 11.28 -3.36 14.81
C CYS A 161 11.00 -1.92 15.26
N LEU A 162 9.73 -1.65 15.57
CA LEU A 162 9.34 -0.45 16.30
C LEU A 162 9.28 -0.79 17.80
N ILE A 163 10.04 -0.07 18.63
CA ILE A 163 9.99 -0.18 20.09
C ILE A 163 9.20 1.03 20.61
N ALA A 164 7.97 0.79 21.04
CA ALA A 164 7.00 1.84 21.39
C ALA A 164 6.40 1.65 22.80
N ASP A 165 7.18 1.08 23.73
CA ASP A 165 6.80 0.95 25.14
C ASP A 165 6.49 2.31 25.80
N GLU A 166 5.84 2.33 26.97
CA GLU A 166 5.57 3.56 27.71
C GLU A 166 6.83 4.37 28.05
N MET A 167 6.66 5.69 28.20
CA MET A 167 7.76 6.60 28.55
C MET A 167 8.37 6.23 29.92
N GLY A 168 9.69 6.42 30.07
CA GLY A 168 10.40 6.09 31.31
C GLY A 168 10.82 4.61 31.47
N LEU A 169 10.33 3.70 30.62
CA LEU A 169 10.68 2.26 30.70
C LEU A 169 12.06 1.88 30.13
N GLY A 170 12.95 2.86 29.90
CA GLY A 170 14.33 2.58 29.51
C GLY A 170 14.54 2.02 28.09
N LYS A 171 13.72 2.43 27.10
CA LYS A 171 13.84 2.01 25.69
C LYS A 171 15.24 2.22 25.09
N THR A 172 15.97 3.24 25.55
CA THR A 172 17.37 3.48 25.14
C THR A 172 18.26 2.28 25.39
N LEU A 173 18.04 1.53 26.47
CA LEU A 173 18.81 0.33 26.79
C LEU A 173 18.50 -0.82 25.81
N GLN A 174 17.23 -0.98 25.42
CA GLN A 174 16.83 -1.95 24.38
C GLN A 174 17.49 -1.62 23.04
N VAL A 175 17.44 -0.35 22.61
CA VAL A 175 18.05 0.12 21.35
C VAL A 175 19.57 -0.06 21.38
N SER A 176 20.22 0.30 22.49
CA SER A 176 21.68 0.14 22.64
C SER A 176 22.09 -1.33 22.56
N THR A 177 21.31 -2.22 23.16
CA THR A 177 21.52 -3.67 23.07
C THR A 177 21.42 -4.16 21.63
N LEU A 178 20.35 -3.80 20.92
CA LEU A 178 20.19 -4.18 19.51
C LEU A 178 21.35 -3.65 18.65
N TYR A 179 21.70 -2.37 18.81
CA TYR A 179 22.82 -1.76 18.10
C TYR A 179 24.13 -2.51 18.34
N PHE A 180 24.41 -2.87 19.60
CA PHE A 180 25.61 -3.63 19.95
C PHE A 180 25.66 -4.97 19.22
N VAL A 181 24.56 -5.73 19.19
CA VAL A 181 24.52 -7.03 18.52
C VAL A 181 24.82 -6.87 17.02
N TYR A 182 24.19 -5.91 16.34
CA TYR A 182 24.36 -5.76 14.88
C TYR A 182 25.68 -5.14 14.45
N ASN A 183 26.33 -4.33 15.30
CA ASN A 183 27.57 -3.63 14.93
C ASN A 183 28.82 -4.29 15.51
N TYR A 184 28.73 -5.06 16.60
CA TYR A 184 29.91 -5.60 17.27
C TYR A 184 29.92 -7.13 17.31
N CYS A 185 28.76 -7.79 17.34
CA CYS A 185 28.71 -9.26 17.31
C CYS A 185 28.64 -9.84 15.89
N ALA A 186 28.15 -9.07 14.91
CA ALA A 186 28.07 -9.49 13.51
C ALA A 186 29.44 -9.51 12.83
N ASP A 187 30.32 -8.56 13.15
CA ASP A 187 31.69 -8.50 12.61
C ASP A 187 32.55 -9.69 13.07
N SER A 188 32.28 -10.24 14.24
CA SER A 188 32.98 -11.43 14.76
C SER A 188 32.53 -12.75 14.11
N LEU A 189 31.59 -12.73 13.16
CA LEU A 189 31.16 -13.91 12.38
C LEU A 189 31.87 -14.03 11.01
N TYR A 190 32.57 -12.98 10.58
CA TYR A 190 33.30 -12.91 9.31
C TYR A 190 34.84 -12.87 9.48
N ALA A 191 35.33 -13.10 10.69
CA ALA A 191 36.75 -13.22 11.02
C ALA A 191 37.14 -14.67 11.33
#